data_AF-A0AB35M2E9-F1
#
_entry.id   AF-A0AB35M2E9-F1
#
_cell.length_a   1.000
_cell.length_b   1.000
_cell.length_c   1.000
_cell.angle_alpha   90.00
_cell.angle_beta   90.00
_cell.angle_gamma   90.00
#
_symmetry.space_group_name_H-M   'P 1'
#
loop_
_entity.id
_entity.type
_entity.pdbx_description
1 polymer ?
#
loop_
_entity_poly.entity_id
_entity_poly.type
_entity_poly.pdbx_seq_one_letter_code
_entity_poly.pdbx_strand_id
1 'polypeptide(L)'
;MNELFENLNHYAQTDPEREAIVTAQTTLSYATLQQRVELLSAELATYQVQRLALWGVNQADWIVVDLAARKAAMTVIPVPLFFTAAQVQHLLQDSQAELLCILTDTAQSDTVP
;
A
#
# COMPACT_ATOMS: atom_id res chain seq x y z
N MET A 1 -14.85 -8.47 -10.08
CA MET A 1 -14.96 -8.23 -8.63
C MET A 1 -14.33 -6.86 -8.36
N ASN A 2 -15.10 -5.78 -8.56
CA ASN A 2 -14.66 -4.37 -8.45
C ASN A 2 -15.42 -3.60 -7.34
N GLU A 3 -16.32 -4.27 -6.62
CA GLU A 3 -17.28 -3.67 -5.69
C GLU A 3 -16.61 -2.84 -4.59
N LEU A 4 -15.40 -3.23 -4.16
CA LEU A 4 -14.60 -2.46 -3.21
C LEU A 4 -14.29 -1.05 -3.73
N PHE A 5 -13.75 -0.95 -4.95
CA PHE A 5 -13.36 0.33 -5.54
C PHE A 5 -14.57 1.16 -5.96
N GLU A 6 -15.66 0.51 -6.36
CA GLU A 6 -16.94 1.17 -6.63
C GLU A 6 -17.52 1.81 -5.36
N ASN A 7 -17.54 1.06 -4.25
CA ASN A 7 -17.99 1.59 -2.95
C ASN A 7 -17.07 2.70 -2.43
N LEU A 8 -15.76 2.55 -2.61
CA LEU A 8 -14.79 3.56 -2.21
C LEU A 8 -15.00 4.87 -3.00
N ASN A 9 -15.23 4.78 -4.31
CA ASN A 9 -15.59 5.93 -5.13
C ASN A 9 -16.97 6.51 -4.77
N HIS A 10 -17.96 5.66 -4.46
CA HIS A 10 -19.28 6.10 -4.03
C HIS A 10 -19.19 6.96 -2.77
N TYR A 11 -18.56 6.46 -1.71
CA TYR A 11 -18.41 7.22 -0.45
C TYR A 11 -17.56 8.48 -0.63
N ALA A 12 -16.52 8.44 -1.46
CA ALA A 12 -15.73 9.63 -1.78
C ALA A 12 -16.57 10.75 -2.45
N GLN A 13 -17.68 10.40 -3.12
CA GLN A 13 -18.58 11.37 -3.75
C GLN A 13 -19.76 11.78 -2.86
N THR A 14 -20.35 10.84 -2.13
CA THR A 14 -21.57 11.08 -1.34
C THR A 14 -21.28 11.60 0.07
N ASP A 15 -20.15 11.21 0.65
CA ASP A 15 -19.76 11.53 2.03
C ASP A 15 -18.22 11.66 2.15
N PRO A 16 -17.62 12.66 1.48
CA PRO A 16 -16.17 12.76 1.28
C PRO A 16 -15.36 12.89 2.56
N GLU A 17 -15.90 13.61 3.55
CA GLU A 17 -15.23 13.92 4.83
C GLU A 17 -15.37 12.79 5.86
N ARG A 18 -16.20 11.78 5.58
CA ARG A 18 -16.33 10.63 6.48
C ARG A 18 -14.99 9.90 6.62
N GLU A 19 -14.66 9.56 7.84
CA GLU A 19 -13.45 8.82 8.18
C GLU A 19 -13.50 7.42 7.57
N ALA A 20 -12.50 7.07 6.75
CA ALA A 20 -12.36 5.78 6.10
C ALA A 20 -11.33 4.90 6.81
N ILE A 21 -10.21 5.49 7.22
CA ILE A 21 -9.13 4.81 7.95
C ILE A 21 -8.76 5.67 9.14
N VAL A 22 -8.79 5.08 10.32
CA VAL A 22 -8.39 5.72 11.58
C VAL A 22 -7.26 4.91 12.19
N THR A 23 -6.12 5.56 12.41
CA THR A 23 -4.96 5.00 13.11
C THR A 23 -4.62 5.90 14.31
N ALA A 24 -3.65 5.49 15.15
CA ALA A 24 -3.24 6.32 16.28
C ALA A 24 -2.56 7.64 15.83
N GLN A 25 -1.97 7.66 14.63
CA GLN A 25 -1.18 8.78 14.11
C GLN A 25 -1.95 9.63 13.09
N THR A 26 -2.90 9.04 12.36
CA THR A 26 -3.54 9.68 11.21
C THR A 26 -4.94 9.13 10.98
N THR A 27 -5.84 10.03 10.58
CA THR A 27 -7.15 9.72 10.02
C THR A 27 -7.19 10.12 8.56
N LEU A 28 -7.65 9.22 7.69
CA LEU A 28 -7.92 9.52 6.29
C LEU A 28 -9.43 9.52 6.04
N SER A 29 -9.93 10.58 5.41
CA SER A 29 -11.29 10.65 4.89
C SER A 29 -11.45 9.78 3.63
N TYR A 30 -12.68 9.43 3.25
CA TYR A 30 -12.95 8.69 2.01
C TYR A 30 -12.43 9.42 0.76
N ALA A 31 -12.58 10.76 0.70
CA ALA A 31 -12.03 11.55 -0.40
C ALA A 31 -10.50 11.46 -0.46
N THR A 32 -9.83 11.62 0.67
CA THR A 32 -8.36 11.54 0.74
C THR A 32 -7.86 10.15 0.38
N LEU A 33 -8.52 9.11 0.90
CA LEU A 33 -8.18 7.72 0.61
C LEU A 33 -8.31 7.42 -0.89
N GLN A 34 -9.43 7.80 -1.51
CA GLN A 34 -9.64 7.61 -2.94
C GLN A 34 -8.58 8.30 -3.78
N GLN A 35 -8.28 9.56 -3.47
CA GLN A 35 -7.30 10.32 -4.23
C GLN A 35 -5.92 9.66 -4.15
N ARG A 36 -5.49 9.27 -2.94
CA ARG A 36 -4.19 8.60 -2.75
C ARG A 36 -4.12 7.25 -3.47
N VAL A 37 -5.17 6.45 -3.38
CA VAL A 37 -5.24 5.15 -4.06
C VAL A 37 -5.22 5.33 -5.58
N GLU A 38 -5.94 6.30 -6.14
CA GLU A 38 -5.97 6.54 -7.57
C GLU A 38 -4.59 6.96 -8.09
N LEU A 39 -3.97 7.97 -7.45
CA LEU A 39 -2.65 8.47 -7.84
C LEU A 39 -1.59 7.37 -7.77
N LEU A 40 -1.52 6.64 -6.66
CA LEU A 40 -0.53 5.58 -6.49
C LEU A 40 -0.82 4.41 -7.44
N SER A 41 -2.07 4.06 -7.70
CA SER A 41 -2.40 2.98 -8.65
C SER A 41 -1.97 3.32 -10.08
N ALA A 42 -2.11 4.60 -10.48
CA ALA A 42 -1.67 5.08 -11.78
C ALA A 42 -0.14 5.04 -11.90
N GLU A 43 0.58 5.41 -10.83
CA GLU A 43 2.04 5.29 -10.77
C GLU A 43 2.48 3.83 -10.84
N LEU A 44 1.89 2.95 -10.03
CA LEU A 44 2.19 1.53 -9.99
C LEU A 44 1.99 0.84 -11.35
N ALA A 45 0.94 1.23 -12.08
CA ALA A 45 0.66 0.71 -13.41
C ALA A 45 1.78 1.01 -14.44
N THR A 46 2.61 2.05 -14.21
CA THR A 46 3.72 2.38 -15.10
C THR A 46 4.89 1.40 -15.02
N TYR A 47 5.05 0.68 -13.90
CA TYR A 47 6.14 -0.28 -13.72
C TYR A 47 5.90 -1.59 -14.48
N GLN A 48 4.65 -1.88 -14.87
CA GLN A 48 4.26 -3.11 -15.58
C GLN A 48 4.70 -4.42 -14.91
N VAL A 49 4.80 -4.40 -13.57
CA VAL A 49 5.17 -5.55 -12.74
C VAL A 49 3.93 -6.21 -12.14
N GLN A 50 4.03 -7.49 -11.78
CA GLN A 50 2.90 -8.25 -11.24
C GLN A 50 2.95 -8.41 -9.73
N ARG A 51 4.14 -8.32 -9.12
CA ARG A 51 4.35 -8.64 -7.71
C ARG A 51 5.13 -7.53 -7.01
N LEU A 52 4.49 -6.92 -6.01
CA LEU A 52 5.05 -5.86 -5.18
C LEU A 52 5.26 -6.40 -3.77
N ALA A 53 6.51 -6.40 -3.31
CA ALA A 53 6.82 -6.59 -1.91
C ALA A 53 6.61 -5.28 -1.15
N LEU A 54 5.92 -5.34 -0.01
CA LEU A 54 5.59 -4.18 0.82
C LEU A 54 6.22 -4.34 2.19
N TRP A 55 7.23 -3.53 2.47
CA TRP A 55 7.89 -3.45 3.76
C TRP A 55 7.51 -2.16 4.46
N GLY A 56 6.88 -2.25 5.63
CA GLY A 56 6.36 -1.09 6.32
C GLY A 56 5.53 -1.45 7.54
N VAL A 57 5.37 -0.49 8.44
CA VAL A 57 4.44 -0.60 9.58
C VAL A 57 2.98 -0.56 9.10
N ASN A 58 2.09 -1.26 9.79
CA ASN A 58 0.65 -1.31 9.50
C ASN A 58 -0.05 0.01 9.85
N GLN A 59 0.31 1.09 9.15
CA GLN A 59 -0.29 2.43 9.24
C GLN A 59 -1.20 2.69 8.03
N ALA A 60 -1.81 3.88 7.99
CA ALA A 60 -2.73 4.25 6.92
C ALA A 60 -2.12 4.11 5.52
N ASP A 61 -0.84 4.46 5.36
CA ASP A 61 -0.14 4.35 4.07
C ASP A 61 0.02 2.89 3.61
N TRP A 62 0.13 1.92 4.52
CA TRP A 62 0.18 0.50 4.17
C TRP A 62 -1.11 0.06 3.45
N ILE A 63 -2.26 0.50 3.97
CA ILE A 63 -3.57 0.23 3.38
C ILE A 63 -3.69 0.93 2.01
N VAL A 64 -3.19 2.16 1.88
CA VAL A 64 -3.17 2.88 0.60
C VAL A 64 -2.38 2.11 -0.45
N VAL A 65 -1.17 1.62 -0.11
CA VAL A 65 -0.34 0.84 -1.04
C VAL A 65 -1.03 -0.47 -1.42
N ASP A 66 -1.60 -1.20 -0.45
CA ASP A 66 -2.31 -2.46 -0.74
C ASP A 66 -3.49 -2.24 -1.69
N LEU A 67 -4.31 -1.22 -1.45
CA LEU A 67 -5.44 -0.87 -2.31
C LEU A 67 -4.98 -0.43 -3.72
N ALA A 68 -3.95 0.40 -3.80
CA ALA A 68 -3.41 0.88 -5.06
C ALA A 68 -2.83 -0.26 -5.92
N ALA A 69 -2.07 -1.16 -5.31
CA ALA A 69 -1.49 -2.32 -5.97
C ALA A 69 -2.58 -3.27 -6.49
N ARG A 70 -3.60 -3.56 -5.69
CA ARG A 70 -4.76 -4.36 -6.13
C ARG A 70 -5.48 -3.72 -7.30
N LYS A 71 -5.67 -2.40 -7.27
CA LYS A 71 -6.29 -1.64 -8.37
C LYS A 71 -5.44 -1.71 -9.66
N ALA A 72 -4.11 -1.71 -9.51
CA ALA A 72 -3.16 -1.90 -10.60
C ALA A 72 -3.00 -3.38 -11.04
N ALA A 73 -3.85 -4.29 -10.55
CA ALA A 73 -3.81 -5.73 -10.82
C ALA A 73 -2.49 -6.41 -10.37
N MET A 74 -1.87 -5.90 -9.32
CA MET A 74 -0.66 -6.43 -8.73
C MET A 74 -0.95 -7.27 -7.47
N THR A 75 -0.11 -8.27 -7.23
CA THR A 75 -0.10 -9.06 -6.00
C THR A 75 0.82 -8.41 -4.98
N VAL A 76 0.30 -8.11 -3.80
CA VAL A 76 1.06 -7.54 -2.69
C VAL A 76 1.61 -8.66 -1.81
N ILE A 77 2.92 -8.63 -1.56
CA ILE A 77 3.63 -9.56 -0.70
C ILE A 77 4.06 -8.78 0.55
N PRO A 78 3.41 -8.96 1.71
CA PRO A 78 3.83 -8.30 2.93
C PRO A 78 5.20 -8.82 3.38
N VAL A 79 6.13 -7.92 3.63
CA VAL A 79 7.45 -8.24 4.21
C VAL A 79 7.40 -8.00 5.72
N PRO A 80 7.47 -9.04 6.56
CA PRO A 80 7.41 -8.85 8.00
C PRO A 80 8.61 -8.07 8.53
N LEU A 81 8.37 -7.05 9.36
CA LEU A 81 9.41 -6.16 9.87
C LEU A 81 10.44 -6.84 10.79
N PHE A 82 10.09 -8.00 11.36
CA PHE A 82 10.98 -8.78 12.22
C PHE A 82 11.89 -9.75 11.44
N PHE A 83 11.83 -9.74 10.11
CA PHE A 83 12.73 -10.55 9.29
C PHE A 83 14.15 -9.99 9.29
N THR A 84 15.12 -10.89 9.39
CA THR A 84 16.52 -10.58 9.09
C THR A 84 16.71 -10.30 7.60
N ALA A 85 17.81 -9.63 7.22
CA ALA A 85 18.13 -9.37 5.81
C ALA A 85 18.13 -10.65 4.95
N ALA A 86 18.67 -11.76 5.48
CA ALA A 86 18.65 -13.05 4.78
C ALA A 86 17.24 -13.61 4.58
N GLN A 87 16.33 -13.43 5.54
CA GLN A 87 14.93 -13.85 5.42
C GLN A 87 14.15 -12.96 4.44
N VAL A 88 14.43 -11.65 4.41
CA VAL A 88 13.87 -10.74 3.40
C VAL A 88 14.35 -11.16 2.01
N GLN A 89 15.65 -11.38 1.83
CA GLN A 89 16.20 -11.81 0.55
C GLN A 89 15.58 -13.13 0.09
N HIS A 90 15.44 -14.11 1.01
CA HIS A 90 14.80 -15.38 0.71
C HIS A 90 13.33 -15.20 0.30
N LEU A 91 12.56 -14.38 1.04
CA LEU A 91 11.17 -14.07 0.72
C LEU A 91 11.04 -13.43 -0.67
N LEU A 92 11.87 -12.45 -1.00
CA LEU A 92 11.82 -11.76 -2.29
C LEU A 92 12.17 -12.70 -3.45
N GLN A 93 13.14 -13.59 -3.25
CA GLN A 93 13.51 -14.60 -4.24
C GLN A 93 12.41 -15.63 -4.47
N ASP A 94 11.83 -16.17 -3.38
CA ASP A 94 10.80 -17.20 -3.45
C ASP A 94 9.48 -16.65 -4.01
N SER A 95 9.08 -15.45 -3.57
CA SER A 95 7.88 -14.76 -4.06
C SER A 95 8.04 -14.14 -5.44
N GLN A 96 9.26 -14.12 -6.00
CA GLN A 96 9.59 -13.46 -7.27
C GLN A 96 9.13 -12.00 -7.32
N ALA A 97 9.20 -11.28 -6.19
CA ALA A 97 8.82 -9.87 -6.15
C ALA A 97 9.67 -9.06 -7.13
N GLU A 98 9.03 -8.23 -7.94
CA GLU A 98 9.68 -7.44 -8.99
C GLU A 98 9.88 -5.99 -8.56
N LEU A 99 9.10 -5.55 -7.58
CA LEU A 99 9.14 -4.21 -7.01
C LEU A 99 9.13 -4.32 -5.47
N LEU A 100 9.94 -3.51 -4.80
CA LEU A 100 9.93 -3.37 -3.35
C LEU A 100 9.47 -1.95 -2.99
N CYS A 101 8.34 -1.85 -2.29
CA CYS A 101 7.83 -0.62 -1.70
C CYS A 101 8.22 -0.59 -0.22
N ILE A 102 8.84 0.51 0.20
CA ILE A 102 9.34 0.72 1.55
C ILE A 102 8.57 1.90 2.13
N LEU A 103 7.81 1.66 3.18
CA LEU A 103 7.15 2.69 3.97
C LEU A 103 8.01 2.99 5.20
N THR A 104 8.82 4.04 5.11
CA THR A 104 9.58 4.55 6.24
C THR A 104 8.78 5.64 6.94
N ASP A 105 8.71 5.56 8.26
CA ASP A 105 8.41 6.75 9.05
C ASP A 105 9.64 7.66 8.93
N THR A 106 9.46 8.90 8.48
CA THR A 106 10.57 9.85 8.26
C THR A 106 11.31 10.20 9.56
N ALA A 107 10.85 9.70 10.71
CA ALA A 107 11.52 9.77 12.00
C ALA A 107 12.65 8.74 12.24
N GLN A 108 12.80 7.69 11.41
CA GLN A 108 13.88 6.69 11.56
C GLN A 108 14.46 6.27 10.22
N SER A 109 15.18 7.19 9.58
CA SER A 109 16.18 6.86 8.56
C SER A 109 17.42 6.33 9.25
N ASP A 110 17.52 5.01 9.44
CA ASP A 110 18.81 4.29 9.56
C ASP A 110 18.51 2.79 9.70
N THR A 111 18.07 2.16 8.61
CA THR A 111 18.26 0.73 8.24
C THR A 111 17.16 0.31 7.26
N VAL A 112 17.38 0.62 5.99
CA VAL A 112 16.81 -0.18 4.90
C VAL A 112 17.71 -1.44 4.80
N PRO A 113 17.14 -2.67 4.81
CA PRO A 113 17.93 -3.89 4.63
C PRO A 113 18.55 -4.03 3.24
#